data_AF-A0A9D8F476-F1
#
_entry.id   AF-A0A9D8F476-F1
#
_cell.length_a   1.000
_cell.length_b   1.000
_cell.length_c   1.000
_cell.angle_alpha   90.00
_cell.angle_beta   90.00
_cell.angle_gamma   90.00
#
_symmetry.space_group_name_H-M   'P 1'
#
loop_
_entity.id
_entity.type
_entity.pdbx_description
1 polymer ?
#
loop_
_entity_poly.entity_id
_entity_poly.type
_entity_poly.pdbx_seq_one_letter_code
_entity_poly.pdbx_strand_id
1 'polypeptide(L)'
;MDPPSVDIPKSRSSRTRASLVWPKSGLAGASDSSKRRMELNCDLGEGESPRRTVALLRLVTACNIASGGHAGTIKSMSFCLNQAGKLGVKAGAHPGIAQGAGFGRQAAPVTESELEMILLHQVSAFNQLALRLKVRPHHVKLHGALYLATEHSPALARHYIEIMRKYWPGLVVYGLAGGRVEKSARRAGHPFQAEAFADRVYRSSGHLLSRTEPKAILHDARDIVAQAIDITRKYQVRTFDGAMIRIRADTLCVHGDTRGALGALRSIRALLGLKKKTREPSPRPSPSLVPFPRDGR
;
A
#
# COMPACT_ATOMS: atom_id res chain seq x y z
N MET A 1 22.55 -51.28 -42.08
CA MET A 1 22.31 -51.31 -40.61
C MET A 1 21.80 -49.94 -40.24
N ASP A 2 20.49 -49.78 -40.22
CA ASP A 2 19.84 -48.55 -39.74
C ASP A 2 19.33 -48.80 -38.32
N PRO A 3 19.49 -47.86 -37.38
CA PRO A 3 18.99 -48.03 -36.02
C PRO A 3 17.44 -47.91 -35.99
N PRO A 4 16.75 -48.67 -35.12
CA PRO A 4 15.30 -48.63 -35.04
C PRO A 4 14.80 -47.32 -34.42
N SER A 5 13.70 -46.81 -34.99
CA SER A 5 12.98 -45.62 -34.53
C SER A 5 12.34 -45.85 -33.16
N VAL A 6 12.59 -44.94 -32.22
CA VAL A 6 11.97 -44.96 -30.88
C VAL A 6 10.72 -44.08 -30.92
N ASP A 7 9.55 -44.70 -30.78
CA ASP A 7 8.27 -43.99 -30.63
C ASP A 7 8.18 -43.35 -29.23
N ILE A 8 8.09 -42.03 -29.18
CA ILE A 8 7.86 -41.27 -27.95
C ILE A 8 6.34 -41.07 -27.78
N PRO A 9 5.71 -41.61 -26.72
CA PRO A 9 4.27 -41.43 -26.51
C PRO A 9 3.95 -39.97 -26.11
N LYS A 10 2.97 -39.38 -26.81
CA LYS A 10 2.46 -38.03 -26.54
C LYS A 10 1.81 -37.97 -25.15
N SER A 11 2.44 -37.24 -24.21
CA SER A 11 1.85 -37.00 -22.90
C SER A 11 0.65 -36.06 -23.01
N ARG A 12 -0.51 -36.52 -22.53
CA ARG A 12 -1.69 -35.67 -22.33
C ARG A 12 -1.42 -34.73 -21.17
N SER A 13 -1.09 -33.48 -21.47
CA SER A 13 -0.99 -32.39 -20.50
C SER A 13 -2.38 -32.08 -19.92
N SER A 14 -2.71 -32.66 -18.77
CA SER A 14 -3.79 -32.17 -17.91
C SER A 14 -3.34 -30.87 -17.22
N ARG A 15 -3.74 -29.72 -17.77
CA ARG A 15 -3.52 -28.41 -17.12
C ARG A 15 -4.47 -28.27 -15.93
N THR A 16 -4.07 -28.70 -14.74
CA THR A 16 -4.68 -28.24 -13.49
C THR A 16 -4.12 -26.86 -13.15
N ARG A 17 -4.85 -25.80 -13.51
CA ARG A 17 -4.60 -24.44 -12.99
C ARG A 17 -5.00 -24.41 -11.51
N ALA A 18 -4.05 -24.65 -10.62
CA ALA A 18 -4.20 -24.22 -9.23
C ALA A 18 -4.18 -22.69 -9.21
N SER A 19 -5.35 -22.07 -8.96
CA SER A 19 -5.45 -20.65 -8.68
C SER A 19 -5.55 -20.46 -7.17
N LEU A 20 -4.60 -19.72 -6.59
CA LEU A 20 -4.60 -19.35 -5.18
C LEU A 20 -5.65 -18.24 -4.98
N VAL A 21 -6.88 -18.62 -4.63
CA VAL A 21 -7.99 -17.70 -4.43
C VAL A 21 -8.22 -17.53 -2.94
N TRP A 22 -7.94 -16.34 -2.40
CA TRP A 22 -8.57 -15.94 -1.13
C TRP A 22 -10.07 -15.90 -1.42
N PRO A 23 -10.93 -16.49 -0.56
CA PRO A 23 -12.36 -16.51 -0.81
C PRO A 23 -12.82 -15.09 -1.14
N LYS A 24 -13.51 -14.94 -2.27
CA LYS A 24 -14.10 -13.66 -2.69
C LYS A 24 -14.94 -13.18 -1.51
N SER A 25 -14.47 -12.15 -0.81
CA SER A 25 -15.37 -11.37 0.02
C SER A 25 -16.41 -10.81 -0.93
N GLY A 26 -17.69 -11.07 -0.67
CA GLY A 26 -18.79 -10.40 -1.35
C GLY A 26 -18.59 -8.90 -1.27
N LEU A 27 -18.00 -8.31 -2.31
CA LEU A 27 -18.11 -6.90 -2.58
C LEU A 27 -19.43 -6.78 -3.32
N ALA A 28 -20.48 -6.62 -2.52
CA ALA A 28 -21.73 -6.07 -3.02
C ALA A 28 -21.42 -4.76 -3.75
N GLY A 29 -22.07 -4.60 -4.90
CA GLY A 29 -21.97 -3.41 -5.72
C GLY A 29 -22.40 -2.14 -4.99
N ALA A 30 -22.12 -1.03 -5.66
CA ALA A 30 -22.48 0.36 -5.39
C ALA A 30 -23.38 0.70 -4.18
N SER A 31 -23.02 1.84 -3.56
CA SER A 31 -23.86 2.69 -2.72
C SER A 31 -24.11 2.22 -1.29
N ASP A 32 -23.15 2.50 -0.41
CA ASP A 32 -23.48 2.96 0.93
C ASP A 32 -22.65 4.21 1.24
N SER A 33 -23.32 5.35 1.31
CA SER A 33 -22.83 6.63 1.80
C SER A 33 -22.82 6.69 3.33
N SER A 34 -22.77 5.56 4.02
CA SER A 34 -22.29 5.51 5.40
C SER A 34 -20.90 6.13 5.42
N LYS A 35 -20.69 7.11 6.31
CA LYS A 35 -19.42 7.84 6.48
C LYS A 35 -18.26 6.84 6.56
N ARG A 36 -17.59 6.58 5.43
CA ARG A 36 -16.35 5.81 5.45
C ARG A 36 -15.39 6.56 6.36
N ARG A 37 -15.05 5.93 7.47
CA ARG A 37 -14.20 6.53 8.47
C ARG A 37 -12.80 6.63 7.88
N MET A 38 -12.28 7.86 7.81
CA MET A 38 -10.93 8.18 7.36
C MET A 38 -9.91 7.22 7.98
N GLU A 39 -9.13 6.56 7.13
CA GLU A 39 -7.99 5.76 7.57
C GLU A 39 -6.81 6.68 7.91
N LEU A 40 -6.02 6.27 8.89
CA LEU A 40 -4.72 6.89 9.20
C LEU A 40 -3.64 5.87 8.84
N ASN A 41 -2.79 6.20 7.87
CA ASN A 41 -1.74 5.32 7.36
C ASN A 41 -0.33 5.88 7.61
N CYS A 42 0.67 4.99 7.62
CA CYS A 42 2.08 5.32 7.78
C CYS A 42 2.94 4.27 7.06
N ASP A 43 4.04 4.71 6.47
CA ASP A 43 5.05 3.86 5.85
C ASP A 43 5.93 3.24 6.96
N LEU A 44 6.26 1.94 6.84
CA LEU A 44 6.98 1.13 7.84
C LEU A 44 7.90 0.09 7.17
N GLY A 45 8.77 -0.53 7.97
CA GLY A 45 9.75 -1.50 7.48
C GLY A 45 10.91 -0.84 6.74
N GLU A 46 11.12 0.45 7.01
CA GLU A 46 11.99 1.36 6.26
C GLU A 46 13.36 1.56 6.92
N GLY A 47 13.63 0.82 7.99
CA GLY A 47 14.86 0.90 8.78
C GLY A 47 14.63 1.34 10.23
N GLU A 48 13.38 1.61 10.62
CA GLU A 48 13.07 1.94 12.00
C GLU A 48 13.28 0.76 12.96
N SER A 49 13.59 1.05 14.23
CA SER A 49 13.77 0.01 15.24
C SER A 49 12.46 -0.73 15.53
N PRO A 50 12.50 -2.02 15.96
CA PRO A 50 11.30 -2.77 16.32
C PRO A 50 10.38 -2.05 17.31
N ARG A 51 10.97 -1.34 18.29
CA ARG A 51 10.23 -0.53 19.27
C ARG A 51 9.49 0.63 18.60
N ARG A 52 10.12 1.30 17.63
CA ARG A 52 9.52 2.39 16.87
C ARG A 52 8.40 1.90 15.95
N THR A 53 8.61 0.80 15.21
CA THR A 53 7.56 0.18 14.38
C THR A 53 6.29 -0.10 15.20
N VAL A 54 6.42 -0.75 16.36
CA VAL A 54 5.27 -1.07 17.23
C VAL A 54 4.59 0.19 17.75
N ALA A 55 5.36 1.23 18.10
CA ALA A 55 4.81 2.51 18.54
C ALA A 55 3.97 3.18 17.44
N LEU A 56 4.43 3.17 16.19
CA LEU A 56 3.70 3.70 15.03
C LEU A 56 2.44 2.87 14.75
N LEU A 57 2.53 1.54 14.71
CA LEU A 57 1.40 0.63 14.46
C LEU A 57 0.24 0.78 15.45
N ARG A 58 0.54 1.14 16.70
CA ARG A 58 -0.48 1.41 17.73
C ARG A 58 -1.31 2.65 17.42
N LEU A 59 -0.79 3.58 16.61
CA LEU A 59 -1.43 4.86 16.31
C LEU A 59 -2.21 4.87 15.00
N VAL A 60 -1.83 4.04 14.03
CA VAL A 60 -2.43 4.02 12.68
C VAL A 60 -3.53 2.96 12.53
N THR A 61 -4.35 3.05 11.48
CA THR A 61 -5.32 2.00 11.10
C THR A 61 -4.82 1.14 9.95
N ALA A 62 -3.93 1.69 9.12
CA ALA A 62 -3.26 0.99 8.03
C ALA A 62 -1.75 1.25 8.06
N CYS A 63 -0.96 0.36 7.46
CA CYS A 63 0.47 0.57 7.28
C CYS A 63 0.94 0.07 5.91
N ASN A 64 1.85 0.84 5.31
CA ASN A 64 2.45 0.55 4.02
C ASN A 64 3.85 -0.02 4.30
N ILE A 65 4.08 -1.31 4.03
CA ILE A 65 5.30 -2.01 4.44
C ILE A 65 6.28 -2.12 3.27
N ALA A 66 7.48 -1.57 3.45
CA ALA A 66 8.54 -1.61 2.44
C ALA A 66 8.80 -3.05 1.95
N SER A 67 8.85 -3.20 0.62
CA SER A 67 8.73 -4.51 -0.04
C SER A 67 10.03 -5.00 -0.69
N GLY A 68 11.19 -4.53 -0.23
CA GLY A 68 12.51 -5.02 -0.66
C GLY A 68 13.15 -4.27 -1.83
N GLY A 69 12.48 -3.26 -2.37
CA GLY A 69 13.02 -2.39 -3.41
C GLY A 69 13.78 -1.19 -2.84
N HIS A 70 13.05 -0.13 -2.50
CA HIS A 70 13.65 1.09 -1.93
C HIS A 70 14.19 0.89 -0.50
N ALA A 71 13.53 0.01 0.25
CA ALA A 71 13.87 -0.38 1.60
C ALA A 71 13.23 -1.72 1.97
N GLY A 72 13.56 -2.21 3.15
CA GLY A 72 12.98 -3.42 3.71
C GLY A 72 13.75 -4.70 3.36
N THR A 73 13.83 -5.59 4.34
CA THR A 73 14.29 -6.98 4.20
C THR A 73 13.16 -7.94 4.54
N ILE A 74 13.30 -9.22 4.18
CA ILE A 74 12.36 -10.29 4.60
C ILE A 74 12.13 -10.26 6.12
N LYS A 75 13.18 -10.03 6.91
CA LYS A 75 13.10 -9.94 8.37
C LYS A 75 12.24 -8.76 8.82
N SER A 76 12.49 -7.55 8.29
CA SER A 76 11.71 -6.36 8.65
C SER A 76 10.25 -6.44 8.17
N MET A 77 10.02 -6.99 6.97
CA MET A 77 8.68 -7.16 6.39
C MET A 77 7.88 -8.16 7.22
N SER A 78 8.49 -9.30 7.57
CA SER A 78 7.87 -10.31 8.44
C SER A 78 7.53 -9.76 9.82
N PHE A 79 8.44 -8.96 10.39
CA PHE A 79 8.19 -8.30 11.67
C PHE A 79 6.98 -7.34 11.57
N CYS A 80 6.96 -6.45 10.57
CA CYS A 80 5.86 -5.51 10.38
C CYS A 80 4.53 -6.22 10.15
N LEU A 81 4.48 -7.24 9.29
CA LEU A 81 3.28 -8.05 9.03
C LEU A 81 2.76 -8.71 10.30
N ASN A 82 3.63 -9.35 11.08
CA ASN A 82 3.22 -10.02 12.32
C ASN A 82 2.66 -9.01 13.35
N GLN A 83 3.33 -7.87 13.53
CA GLN A 83 2.85 -6.83 14.45
C GLN A 83 1.54 -6.19 13.98
N ALA A 84 1.42 -5.91 12.67
CA ALA A 84 0.19 -5.41 12.07
C ALA A 84 -0.97 -6.38 12.32
N GLY A 85 -0.75 -7.68 12.10
CA GLY A 85 -1.72 -8.73 12.37
C GLY A 85 -2.14 -8.81 13.85
N LYS A 86 -1.20 -8.70 14.79
CA LYS A 86 -1.48 -8.68 16.24
C LYS A 86 -2.29 -7.46 16.66
N LEU A 87 -2.00 -6.30 16.07
CA LEU A 87 -2.63 -5.02 16.41
C LEU A 87 -3.89 -4.72 15.57
N GLY A 88 -4.32 -5.63 14.70
CA GLY A 88 -5.45 -5.41 13.79
C GLY A 88 -5.25 -4.20 12.86
N VAL A 89 -4.02 -3.94 12.44
CA VAL A 89 -3.67 -2.90 11.45
C VAL A 89 -3.81 -3.51 10.06
N LYS A 90 -4.43 -2.79 9.12
CA LYS A 90 -4.47 -3.18 7.71
C LYS A 90 -3.07 -3.06 7.12
N ALA A 91 -2.50 -4.18 6.65
CA ALA A 91 -1.16 -4.21 6.07
C ALA A 91 -1.23 -4.15 4.54
N GLY A 92 -0.43 -3.29 3.92
CA GLY A 92 -0.28 -3.21 2.46
C GLY A 92 1.17 -3.25 2.02
N ALA A 93 1.38 -3.69 0.79
CA ALA A 93 2.70 -3.64 0.16
C ALA A 93 3.05 -2.19 -0.18
N HIS A 94 4.31 -1.81 0.07
CA HIS A 94 4.87 -0.51 -0.28
C HIS A 94 6.03 -0.68 -1.26
N PRO A 95 5.74 -1.03 -2.54
CA PRO A 95 6.78 -1.24 -3.54
C PRO A 95 7.42 0.07 -3.98
N GLY A 96 8.74 0.05 -4.17
CA GLY A 96 9.52 1.23 -4.53
C GLY A 96 10.71 0.90 -5.42
N ILE A 97 11.28 1.92 -6.07
CA ILE A 97 12.46 1.78 -6.92
C ILE A 97 13.68 1.46 -6.05
N ALA A 98 14.45 0.45 -6.44
CA ALA A 98 15.70 0.11 -5.78
C ALA A 98 16.78 1.16 -6.12
N GLN A 99 17.01 2.12 -5.22
CA GLN A 99 17.96 3.22 -5.43
C GLN A 99 18.97 3.37 -4.29
N GLY A 100 19.29 2.31 -3.54
CA GLY A 100 20.30 2.36 -2.47
C GLY A 100 20.17 3.61 -1.57
N ALA A 101 21.18 4.49 -1.61
CA ALA A 101 21.22 5.75 -0.86
C ALA A 101 20.09 6.74 -1.20
N GLY A 102 19.52 6.66 -2.40
CA GLY A 102 18.40 7.50 -2.85
C GLY A 102 17.03 7.10 -2.26
N PHE A 103 16.94 5.96 -1.56
CA PHE A 103 15.73 5.49 -0.87
C PHE A 103 14.48 5.44 -1.78
N GLY A 104 14.65 5.21 -3.08
CA GLY A 104 13.55 5.22 -4.06
C GLY A 104 12.86 6.57 -4.22
N ARG A 105 13.48 7.68 -3.80
CA ARG A 105 12.93 9.05 -3.83
C ARG A 105 13.49 9.90 -4.97
N GLN A 106 14.59 9.48 -5.60
CA GLN A 106 15.16 10.23 -6.72
C GLN A 106 14.33 9.97 -7.98
N ALA A 107 14.04 11.04 -8.72
CA ALA A 107 13.35 10.92 -10.00
C ALA A 107 14.14 9.99 -10.92
N ALA A 108 13.47 8.97 -11.44
CA ALA A 108 14.01 8.07 -12.43
C ALA A 108 12.96 7.90 -13.53
N PRO A 109 13.35 7.80 -14.81
CA PRO A 109 12.43 7.33 -15.83
C PRO A 109 11.98 5.91 -15.44
N VAL A 110 10.66 5.70 -15.46
CA VAL A 110 10.06 4.38 -15.20
C VAL A 110 9.24 4.03 -16.43
N THR A 111 9.60 2.95 -17.10
CA THR A 111 8.83 2.37 -18.20
C THR A 111 7.68 1.52 -17.67
N GLU A 112 6.69 1.24 -18.52
CA GLU A 112 5.58 0.34 -18.20
C GLU A 112 6.09 -1.06 -17.80
N SER A 113 7.08 -1.59 -18.53
CA SER A 113 7.69 -2.88 -18.24
C SER A 113 8.41 -2.90 -16.89
N GLU A 114 9.18 -1.85 -16.55
CA GLU A 114 9.84 -1.75 -15.25
C GLU A 114 8.83 -1.67 -14.10
N LEU A 115 7.75 -0.91 -14.27
CA LEU A 115 6.66 -0.84 -13.30
C LEU A 115 6.04 -2.23 -13.07
N GLU A 116 5.72 -2.97 -14.14
CA GLU A 116 5.18 -4.34 -14.03
C GLU A 116 6.15 -5.26 -13.28
N MET A 117 7.43 -5.24 -13.63
CA MET A 117 8.45 -6.07 -12.98
C MET A 117 8.63 -5.73 -11.50
N ILE A 118 8.66 -4.45 -11.15
CA ILE A 118 8.72 -3.98 -9.76
C ILE A 118 7.53 -4.53 -8.96
N LEU A 119 6.32 -4.41 -9.50
CA LEU A 119 5.11 -4.87 -8.81
C LEU A 119 5.07 -6.38 -8.69
N LEU A 120 5.34 -7.11 -9.78
CA LEU A 120 5.38 -8.58 -9.78
C LEU A 120 6.39 -9.10 -8.77
N HIS A 121 7.56 -8.49 -8.67
CA HIS A 121 8.55 -8.91 -7.69
C HIS A 121 8.10 -8.58 -6.26
N GLN A 122 7.84 -7.29 -5.98
CA GLN A 122 7.71 -6.80 -4.61
C GLN A 122 6.35 -7.13 -3.99
N VAL A 123 5.25 -7.01 -4.74
CA VAL A 123 3.90 -7.33 -4.24
C VAL A 123 3.73 -8.84 -4.09
N SER A 124 4.30 -9.66 -4.98
CA SER A 124 4.26 -11.12 -4.82
C SER A 124 5.06 -11.56 -3.59
N ALA A 125 6.28 -11.05 -3.40
CA ALA A 125 7.08 -11.37 -2.21
C ALA A 125 6.34 -11.00 -0.91
N PHE A 126 5.73 -9.81 -0.87
CA PHE A 126 4.89 -9.38 0.24
C PHE A 126 3.72 -10.32 0.50
N ASN A 127 2.97 -10.69 -0.55
CA ASN A 127 1.80 -11.57 -0.44
C ASN A 127 2.17 -12.98 0.04
N GLN A 128 3.30 -13.52 -0.41
CA GLN A 128 3.79 -14.84 0.03
C GLN A 128 4.17 -14.82 1.52
N LEU A 129 4.83 -13.77 2.00
CA LEU A 129 5.15 -13.61 3.42
C LEU A 129 3.89 -13.39 4.26
N ALA A 130 2.94 -12.60 3.78
CA ALA A 130 1.66 -12.38 4.44
C ALA A 130 0.86 -13.69 4.58
N LEU A 131 0.83 -14.51 3.52
CA LEU A 131 0.24 -15.85 3.54
C LEU A 131 0.89 -16.74 4.61
N ARG A 132 2.22 -16.84 4.63
CA ARG A 132 2.97 -17.61 5.64
C ARG A 132 2.63 -17.18 7.06
N LEU A 133 2.43 -15.88 7.29
CA LEU A 133 2.12 -15.30 8.59
C LEU A 133 0.62 -15.24 8.91
N LYS A 134 -0.24 -15.75 8.02
CA LYS A 134 -1.71 -15.70 8.15
C LYS A 134 -2.24 -14.27 8.36
N VAL A 135 -1.62 -13.31 7.66
CA VAL A 135 -2.03 -11.90 7.60
C VAL A 135 -2.64 -11.67 6.22
N ARG A 136 -3.82 -11.06 6.15
CA ARG A 136 -4.46 -10.73 4.88
C ARG A 136 -3.88 -9.42 4.34
N PRO A 137 -3.24 -9.41 3.15
CA PRO A 137 -2.90 -8.18 2.45
C PRO A 137 -4.17 -7.34 2.19
N HIS A 138 -4.07 -6.03 2.40
CA HIS A 138 -5.19 -5.10 2.23
C HIS A 138 -5.05 -4.24 0.98
N HIS A 139 -3.87 -3.65 0.78
CA HIS A 139 -3.65 -2.62 -0.23
C HIS A 139 -2.25 -2.65 -0.81
N VAL A 140 -2.06 -1.89 -1.89
CA VAL A 140 -0.76 -1.52 -2.44
C VAL A 140 -0.71 0.01 -2.49
N LYS A 141 0.37 0.59 -1.95
CA LYS A 141 0.70 2.01 -2.07
C LYS A 141 2.09 2.11 -2.64
N LEU A 142 2.29 2.76 -3.79
CA LEU A 142 3.62 2.91 -4.35
C LEU A 142 4.49 3.83 -3.46
N HIS A 143 5.80 3.61 -3.44
CA HIS A 143 6.75 4.44 -2.70
C HIS A 143 7.35 5.55 -3.57
N GLY A 144 7.57 6.72 -2.96
CA GLY A 144 8.52 7.73 -3.44
C GLY A 144 8.35 8.11 -4.91
N ALA A 145 9.44 7.97 -5.68
CA ALA A 145 9.48 8.31 -7.10
C ALA A 145 8.53 7.44 -7.95
N LEU A 146 8.28 6.19 -7.56
CA LEU A 146 7.34 5.31 -8.27
C LEU A 146 5.89 5.80 -8.13
N TYR A 147 5.53 6.30 -6.94
CA TYR A 147 4.24 6.94 -6.70
C TYR A 147 4.08 8.17 -7.58
N LEU A 148 5.07 9.08 -7.57
CA LEU A 148 5.01 10.31 -8.36
C LEU A 148 5.03 10.05 -9.87
N ALA A 149 5.79 9.05 -10.34
CA ALA A 149 5.84 8.69 -11.75
C ALA A 149 4.46 8.28 -12.30
N THR A 150 3.72 7.47 -11.55
CA THR A 150 2.36 7.08 -11.95
C THR A 150 1.37 8.24 -11.85
N GLU A 151 1.54 9.17 -10.91
CA GLU A 151 0.70 10.38 -10.84
C GLU A 151 1.02 11.42 -11.92
N HIS A 152 2.23 11.41 -12.50
CA HIS A 152 2.60 12.33 -13.57
C HIS A 152 2.31 11.78 -14.97
N SER A 153 2.32 10.47 -15.18
CA SER A 153 2.11 9.83 -16.49
C SER A 153 0.75 9.13 -16.59
N PRO A 154 -0.15 9.58 -17.49
CA PRO A 154 -1.41 8.89 -17.76
C PRO A 154 -1.24 7.44 -18.21
N ALA A 155 -0.20 7.16 -18.99
CA ALA A 155 0.10 5.82 -19.48
C ALA A 155 0.48 4.89 -18.32
N LEU A 156 1.41 5.32 -17.46
CA LEU A 156 1.79 4.54 -16.27
C LEU A 156 0.64 4.39 -15.28
N ALA A 157 -0.19 5.42 -15.07
CA ALA A 157 -1.37 5.30 -14.20
C ALA A 157 -2.35 4.23 -14.69
N ARG A 158 -2.61 4.19 -16.00
CA ARG A 158 -3.49 3.18 -16.61
C ARG A 158 -2.86 1.79 -16.47
N HIS A 159 -1.60 1.66 -16.86
CA HIS A 159 -0.88 0.39 -16.82
C HIS A 159 -0.76 -0.17 -15.40
N TYR A 160 -0.50 0.68 -14.40
CA TYR A 160 -0.51 0.30 -12.99
C TYR A 160 -1.82 -0.40 -12.60
N ILE A 161 -2.96 0.22 -12.93
CA ILE A 161 -4.27 -0.33 -12.60
C ILE A 161 -4.57 -1.61 -13.40
N GLU A 162 -4.12 -1.71 -14.65
CA GLU A 162 -4.25 -2.94 -15.45
C GLU A 162 -3.49 -4.11 -14.80
N ILE A 163 -2.26 -3.89 -14.35
CA ILE A 163 -1.45 -4.88 -13.60
C ILE A 163 -2.19 -5.29 -12.32
N MET A 164 -2.65 -4.31 -11.52
CA MET A 164 -3.36 -4.58 -10.28
C MET A 164 -4.64 -5.39 -10.52
N ARG A 165 -5.41 -5.09 -11.57
CA ARG A 165 -6.59 -5.89 -11.95
C ARG A 165 -6.25 -7.29 -12.41
N LYS A 166 -5.16 -7.46 -13.15
CA LYS A 166 -4.73 -8.75 -13.71
C LYS A 166 -4.24 -9.70 -12.63
N TYR A 167 -3.42 -9.21 -11.69
CA TYR A 167 -2.72 -10.05 -10.72
C TYR A 167 -3.32 -10.01 -9.31
N TRP A 168 -3.87 -8.86 -8.89
CA TRP A 168 -4.37 -8.65 -7.53
C TRP A 168 -5.70 -7.89 -7.49
N PRO A 169 -6.77 -8.38 -8.15
CA PRO A 169 -8.03 -7.65 -8.29
C PRO A 169 -8.74 -7.34 -6.97
N GLY A 170 -8.39 -8.03 -5.88
CA GLY A 170 -8.95 -7.83 -4.54
C GLY A 170 -8.14 -6.90 -3.63
N LEU A 171 -6.96 -6.42 -4.05
CA LEU A 171 -6.19 -5.46 -3.27
C LEU A 171 -6.62 -4.03 -3.61
N VAL A 172 -6.74 -3.19 -2.58
CA VAL A 172 -7.05 -1.77 -2.77
C VAL A 172 -5.78 -1.03 -3.24
N VAL A 173 -5.91 -0.13 -4.21
CA VAL A 173 -4.83 0.79 -4.57
C VAL A 173 -4.96 2.09 -3.78
N TYR A 174 -3.86 2.52 -3.15
CA TYR A 174 -3.76 3.86 -2.57
C TYR A 174 -3.02 4.74 -3.57
N GLY A 175 -3.60 5.90 -3.89
CA GLY A 175 -3.02 6.89 -4.80
C GLY A 175 -3.51 8.29 -4.45
N LEU A 176 -2.95 9.30 -5.11
CA LEU A 176 -3.18 10.69 -4.72
C LEU A 176 -4.65 11.05 -4.92
N ALA A 177 -5.25 11.69 -3.91
CA ALA A 177 -6.60 12.23 -4.03
C ALA A 177 -6.71 13.23 -5.19
N GLY A 178 -7.64 12.99 -6.12
CA GLY A 178 -7.80 13.75 -7.37
C GLY A 178 -6.77 13.42 -8.46
N GLY A 179 -5.85 12.50 -8.17
CA GLY A 179 -4.72 12.11 -9.01
C GLY A 179 -5.10 11.32 -10.26
N ARG A 180 -4.08 10.98 -11.06
CA ARG A 180 -4.25 10.18 -12.28
C ARG A 180 -4.55 8.73 -11.95
N VAL A 181 -3.93 8.18 -10.91
CA VAL A 181 -4.18 6.79 -10.50
C VAL A 181 -5.62 6.60 -10.05
N GLU A 182 -6.19 7.58 -9.32
CA GLU A 182 -7.61 7.56 -8.95
C GLU A 182 -8.51 7.51 -10.20
N LYS A 183 -8.25 8.39 -11.18
CA LYS A 183 -9.03 8.45 -12.42
C LYS A 183 -8.96 7.13 -13.20
N SER A 184 -7.78 6.53 -13.28
CA SER A 184 -7.57 5.22 -13.91
C SER A 184 -8.29 4.10 -13.15
N ALA A 185 -8.20 4.07 -11.81
CA ALA A 185 -8.84 3.07 -10.98
C ALA A 185 -10.37 3.14 -11.09
N ARG A 186 -10.94 4.34 -11.02
CA ARG A 186 -12.39 4.57 -11.20
C ARG A 186 -12.89 4.12 -12.57
N ARG A 187 -12.19 4.50 -13.64
CA ARG A 187 -12.53 4.07 -15.01
C ARG A 187 -12.51 2.55 -15.17
N ALA A 188 -11.54 1.91 -14.51
CA ALA A 188 -11.39 0.46 -14.53
C ALA A 188 -12.24 -0.26 -13.48
N GLY A 189 -13.03 0.43 -12.66
CA GLY A 189 -13.79 -0.19 -11.56
C GLY A 189 -12.93 -0.95 -10.54
N HIS A 190 -11.65 -0.58 -10.39
CA HIS A 190 -10.74 -1.21 -9.44
C HIS A 190 -10.87 -0.59 -8.04
N PRO A 191 -10.80 -1.38 -6.95
CA PRO A 191 -10.84 -0.85 -5.59
C PRO A 191 -9.74 0.19 -5.34
N PHE A 192 -10.12 1.37 -4.88
CA PHE A 192 -9.22 2.50 -4.68
C PHE A 192 -9.56 3.26 -3.40
N GLN A 193 -8.54 3.82 -2.75
CA GLN A 193 -8.67 4.81 -1.69
C GLN A 193 -7.86 6.05 -2.03
N ALA A 194 -8.53 7.21 -2.04
CA ALA A 194 -7.90 8.50 -2.26
C ALA A 194 -7.05 8.88 -1.05
N GLU A 195 -5.77 9.14 -1.25
CA GLU A 195 -4.81 9.45 -0.20
C GLU A 195 -4.51 10.95 -0.15
N ALA A 196 -4.52 11.49 1.06
CA ALA A 196 -3.96 12.80 1.39
C ALA A 196 -2.82 12.65 2.41
N PHE A 197 -2.02 13.71 2.57
CA PHE A 197 -0.79 13.72 3.36
C PHE A 197 -0.86 14.85 4.37
N ALA A 198 -0.75 14.54 5.65
CA ALA A 198 -0.77 15.56 6.70
C ALA A 198 0.58 16.28 6.85
N ASP A 199 1.67 15.65 6.42
CA ASP A 199 3.04 16.13 6.62
C ASP A 199 3.76 16.56 5.33
N ARG A 200 3.04 16.60 4.20
CA ARG A 200 3.59 17.04 2.91
C ARG A 200 2.91 18.31 2.45
N VAL A 201 3.67 19.17 1.80
CA VAL A 201 3.16 20.40 1.19
C VAL A 201 2.64 20.11 -0.22
N TYR A 202 1.56 20.79 -0.58
CA TYR A 202 0.87 20.66 -1.86
C TYR A 202 1.21 21.80 -2.82
N ARG A 203 1.16 21.53 -4.12
CA ARG A 203 1.12 22.53 -5.19
C ARG A 203 -0.33 22.92 -5.48
N SER A 204 -0.52 24.07 -6.13
CA SER A 204 -1.83 24.50 -6.68
C SER A 204 -2.47 23.47 -7.61
N SER A 205 -1.66 22.64 -8.27
CA SER A 205 -2.13 21.51 -9.08
C SER A 205 -2.70 20.33 -8.28
N GLY A 206 -2.59 20.33 -6.96
CA GLY A 206 -2.95 19.19 -6.09
C GLY A 206 -1.85 18.13 -5.93
N HIS A 207 -0.78 18.21 -6.72
CA HIS A 207 0.39 17.35 -6.54
C HIS A 207 1.20 17.73 -5.30
N LEU A 208 1.99 16.80 -4.78
CA LEU A 208 2.90 17.08 -3.67
C LEU A 208 4.13 17.85 -4.16
N LEU A 209 4.65 18.75 -3.34
CA LEU A 209 5.94 19.40 -3.55
C LEU A 209 7.06 18.34 -3.52
N SER A 210 8.06 18.44 -4.39
CA SER A 210 9.16 17.45 -4.42
C SER A 210 9.91 17.47 -3.10
N ARG A 211 10.32 16.30 -2.59
CA ARG A 211 11.10 16.23 -1.33
C ARG A 211 12.45 16.95 -1.40
N THR A 212 12.96 17.22 -2.61
CA THR A 212 14.19 17.99 -2.84
C THR A 212 13.98 19.49 -2.74
N GLU A 213 12.73 19.97 -2.74
CA GLU A 213 12.41 21.39 -2.64
C GLU A 213 12.34 21.84 -1.17
N PRO A 214 12.74 23.09 -0.88
CA PRO A 214 12.61 23.65 0.46
C PRO A 214 11.16 23.59 0.95
N LYS A 215 10.97 23.28 2.25
CA LYS A 215 9.66 23.25 2.92
C LYS A 215 8.69 22.18 2.38
N ALA A 216 9.15 21.19 1.61
CA ALA A 216 8.28 20.12 1.09
C ALA A 216 7.67 19.20 2.15
N ILE A 217 8.21 19.23 3.37
CA ILE A 217 7.79 18.43 4.50
C ILE A 217 7.51 19.37 5.68
N LEU A 218 6.36 19.18 6.32
CA LEU A 218 6.04 19.82 7.59
C LEU A 218 6.71 19.04 8.72
N HIS A 219 7.51 19.72 9.53
CA HIS A 219 8.25 19.10 10.65
C HIS A 219 7.66 19.40 12.03
N ASP A 220 6.78 20.41 12.13
CA ASP A 220 6.12 20.75 13.39
C ASP A 220 4.82 19.96 13.52
N ALA A 221 4.63 19.32 14.68
CA ALA A 221 3.45 18.50 14.91
C ALA A 221 2.14 19.32 14.90
N ARG A 222 2.18 20.61 15.26
CA ARG A 222 1.03 21.51 15.23
C ARG A 222 0.62 21.80 13.79
N ASP A 223 1.58 22.06 12.90
CA ASP A 223 1.32 22.30 11.48
C ASP A 223 0.74 21.06 10.80
N ILE A 224 1.32 19.88 11.08
CA ILE A 224 0.81 18.59 10.57
C ILE A 224 -0.63 18.36 11.03
N VAL A 225 -0.94 18.64 12.30
CA VAL A 225 -2.29 18.48 12.86
C VAL A 225 -3.26 19.51 12.29
N ALA A 226 -2.84 20.76 12.10
CA ALA A 226 -3.66 21.80 11.48
C ALA A 226 -4.04 21.43 10.05
N GLN A 227 -3.07 20.96 9.25
CA GLN A 227 -3.34 20.45 7.91
C GLN A 227 -4.27 19.23 7.93
N ALA A 228 -4.07 18.29 8.88
CA ALA A 228 -4.98 17.17 9.05
C ALA A 228 -6.42 17.60 9.37
N ILE A 229 -6.61 18.64 10.18
CA ILE A 229 -7.94 19.23 10.46
C ILE A 229 -8.55 19.79 9.18
N ASP A 230 -7.79 20.56 8.41
CA ASP A 230 -8.27 21.15 7.16
C ASP A 230 -8.68 20.07 6.14
N ILE A 231 -7.86 19.03 5.99
CA ILE A 231 -8.16 17.91 5.07
C ILE A 231 -9.41 17.14 5.53
N THR A 232 -9.50 16.81 6.83
CA THR A 232 -10.51 15.88 7.34
C THR A 232 -11.86 16.52 7.62
N ARG A 233 -11.88 17.81 8.00
CA ARG A 233 -13.10 18.52 8.40
C ARG A 233 -13.55 19.57 7.40
N LYS A 234 -12.59 20.22 6.72
CA LYS A 234 -12.88 21.30 5.76
C LYS A 234 -12.74 20.86 4.30
N TYR A 235 -12.23 19.65 4.05
CA TYR A 235 -12.02 19.09 2.72
C TYR A 235 -11.16 20.00 1.82
N GLN A 236 -10.10 20.58 2.42
CA GLN A 236 -9.17 21.47 1.74
C GLN A 236 -7.75 21.34 2.27
N VAL A 237 -6.78 21.84 1.52
CA VAL A 237 -5.38 21.94 1.95
C VAL A 237 -4.76 23.24 1.45
N ARG A 238 -3.83 23.79 2.23
CA ARG A 238 -3.05 24.96 1.83
C ARG A 238 -1.90 24.53 0.93
N THR A 239 -1.73 25.22 -0.18
CA THR A 239 -0.66 24.98 -1.15
C THR A 239 0.56 25.83 -0.82
N PHE A 240 1.69 25.51 -1.47
CA PHE A 240 2.97 26.17 -1.25
C PHE A 240 2.93 27.68 -1.53
N ASP A 241 2.13 28.10 -2.51
CA ASP A 241 1.85 29.50 -2.87
C ASP A 241 0.78 30.16 -1.98
N GLY A 242 0.28 29.44 -0.96
CA GLY A 242 -0.64 29.97 0.06
C GLY A 242 -2.12 29.84 -0.28
N ALA A 243 -2.48 29.41 -1.50
CA ALA A 243 -3.86 29.19 -1.89
C ALA A 243 -4.50 28.00 -1.15
N MET A 244 -5.83 27.95 -1.11
CA MET A 244 -6.58 26.80 -0.59
C MET A 244 -7.18 26.02 -1.74
N ILE A 245 -6.89 24.73 -1.82
CA ILE A 245 -7.47 23.83 -2.82
C ILE A 245 -8.35 22.77 -2.15
N ARG A 246 -9.39 22.30 -2.84
CA ARG A 246 -10.28 21.25 -2.34
C ARG A 246 -9.59 19.88 -2.44
N ILE A 247 -9.74 19.06 -1.40
CA ILE A 247 -9.25 17.68 -1.38
C ILE A 247 -10.23 16.79 -0.63
N ARG A 248 -10.53 15.62 -1.19
CA ARG A 248 -11.34 14.58 -0.55
C ARG A 248 -10.52 13.30 -0.54
N ALA A 249 -10.29 12.77 0.65
CA ALA A 249 -9.47 11.58 0.85
C ALA A 249 -10.22 10.55 1.71
N ASP A 250 -9.90 9.29 1.47
CA ASP A 250 -10.34 8.13 2.24
C ASP A 250 -9.28 7.73 3.29
N THR A 251 -8.01 8.08 3.04
CA THR A 251 -6.87 7.76 3.90
C THR A 251 -5.91 8.94 4.03
N LEU A 252 -5.41 9.17 5.24
CA LEU A 252 -4.49 10.25 5.59
C LEU A 252 -3.14 9.66 5.99
N CYS A 253 -2.09 10.04 5.27
CA CYS A 253 -0.73 9.61 5.52
C CYS A 253 0.02 10.58 6.44
N VAL A 254 0.76 10.02 7.39
CA VAL A 254 1.89 10.68 8.06
C VAL A 254 3.08 9.72 7.92
N HIS A 255 4.20 10.20 7.40
CA HIS A 255 5.37 9.35 7.20
C HIS A 255 6.06 9.07 8.54
N GLY A 256 6.58 7.86 8.68
CA GLY A 256 7.23 7.40 9.92
C GLY A 256 8.58 8.07 10.17
N ASP A 257 9.23 8.60 9.14
CA ASP A 257 10.50 9.34 9.20
C ASP A 257 10.32 10.82 9.55
N THR A 258 9.10 11.36 9.48
CA THR A 258 8.82 12.76 9.83
C THR A 258 9.17 13.05 11.29
N ARG A 259 9.94 14.13 11.52
CA ARG A 259 10.25 14.64 12.86
C ARG A 259 8.94 14.94 13.57
N GLY A 260 8.69 14.30 14.72
CA GLY A 260 7.43 14.45 15.46
C GLY A 260 6.28 13.54 15.01
N ALA A 261 6.48 12.59 14.09
CA ALA A 261 5.44 11.69 13.57
C ALA A 261 4.59 11.03 14.67
N LEU A 262 5.20 10.53 15.75
CA LEU A 262 4.46 9.93 16.88
C LEU A 262 3.54 10.92 17.60
N GLY A 263 3.96 12.18 17.73
CA GLY A 263 3.15 13.25 18.32
C GLY A 263 1.98 13.64 17.42
N ALA A 264 2.25 13.83 16.13
CA ALA A 264 1.24 14.15 15.14
C ALA A 264 0.21 13.01 14.98
N LEU A 265 0.66 11.76 14.83
CA LEU A 265 -0.20 10.58 14.73
C LEU A 265 -1.09 10.41 15.97
N ARG A 266 -0.58 10.66 17.18
CA ARG A 266 -1.41 10.64 18.41
C ARG A 266 -2.54 11.67 18.36
N SER A 267 -2.20 12.89 17.96
CA SER A 267 -3.15 14.00 17.88
C SER A 267 -4.19 13.78 16.78
N ILE A 268 -3.77 13.35 15.60
CA ILE A 268 -4.65 13.01 14.47
C ILE A 268 -5.54 11.81 14.81
N ARG A 269 -5.00 10.81 15.51
CA ARG A 269 -5.81 9.67 15.98
C ARG A 269 -6.96 10.12 16.88
N ALA A 270 -6.68 11.03 17.82
CA ALA A 270 -7.69 11.61 18.69
C ALA A 270 -8.70 12.46 17.91
N LEU A 271 -8.22 13.30 16.98
CA LEU A 271 -9.04 14.11 16.07
C LEU A 271 -10.06 13.26 15.29
N LEU A 272 -9.64 12.09 14.82
CA LEU A 272 -10.46 11.13 14.06
C LEU A 272 -11.32 10.21 14.95
N GLY A 273 -11.30 10.39 16.27
CA GLY A 273 -12.07 9.57 17.22
C GLY A 273 -11.70 8.09 17.22
N LEU A 274 -10.44 7.74 16.91
CA LEU A 274 -10.05 6.34 16.79
C LEU A 274 -9.82 5.69 18.16
N LYS A 275 -10.75 4.84 18.62
CA LYS A 275 -10.68 4.06 19.88
C LYS A 275 -9.30 3.40 20.09
N LYS A 276 -8.79 3.36 21.34
CA LYS A 276 -7.52 2.68 21.66
C LYS A 276 -7.55 1.22 21.18
N LYS A 277 -6.42 0.74 20.65
CA LYS A 277 -6.25 -0.68 20.31
C LYS A 277 -5.97 -1.45 21.60
N THR A 278 -7.02 -2.03 22.18
CA THR A 278 -6.97 -2.79 23.44
C THR A 278 -6.88 -4.30 23.25
N ARG A 279 -6.79 -4.80 22.02
CA ARG A 279 -6.72 -6.25 21.78
C ARG A 279 -5.36 -6.81 22.20
N GLU A 280 -5.38 -7.61 23.27
CA GLU A 280 -4.46 -8.74 23.38
C GLU A 280 -4.68 -9.68 22.20
N PRO A 281 -3.62 -10.38 21.71
CA PRO A 281 -3.74 -11.25 20.55
C PRO A 281 -4.70 -12.40 20.88
N SER A 282 -5.88 -12.39 20.25
CA SER A 282 -6.79 -13.54 20.31
C SER A 282 -6.10 -14.77 19.71
N PRO A 283 -6.25 -15.97 20.30
CA PRO A 283 -5.84 -17.20 19.63
C PRO A 283 -6.67 -17.32 18.36
N ARG A 284 -5.99 -17.29 17.21
CA ARG A 284 -6.64 -17.37 15.90
C ARG A 284 -7.00 -18.83 15.60
N PRO A 285 -8.17 -19.11 15.01
CA PRO A 285 -8.51 -20.45 14.58
C PRO A 285 -7.49 -20.95 13.54
N SER A 286 -7.08 -22.20 13.69
CA SER A 286 -6.22 -22.91 12.76
C SER A 286 -6.88 -22.95 11.38
N PRO A 287 -6.15 -22.70 10.28
CA PRO A 287 -6.68 -23.02 8.96
C PRO A 287 -6.88 -24.53 8.89
N SER A 288 -8.07 -24.96 8.50
CA SER A 288 -8.34 -26.35 8.14
C SER A 288 -7.43 -26.72 6.98
N LEU A 289 -6.51 -27.66 7.23
CA LEU A 289 -5.73 -28.30 6.18
C LEU A 289 -6.73 -29.07 5.31
N VAL A 290 -6.89 -28.65 4.05
CA VAL A 290 -7.53 -29.50 3.05
C VAL A 290 -6.56 -30.65 2.80
N PRO A 291 -6.95 -31.93 3.00
CA PRO A 291 -6.05 -33.05 2.76
C PRO A 291 -5.64 -33.07 1.29
N PHE A 292 -4.35 -33.37 1.04
CA PHE A 292 -3.90 -33.75 -0.29
C PHE A 292 -4.71 -34.95 -0.78
N PRO A 293 -5.15 -34.98 -2.05
CA PRO A 293 -5.69 -36.20 -2.64
C PRO A 293 -4.63 -37.29 -2.50
N ARG A 294 -4.99 -38.40 -1.83
CA ARG A 294 -4.17 -39.60 -1.90
C ARG A 294 -4.32 -40.12 -3.32
N ASP A 295 -3.23 -40.11 -4.08
CA ASP A 295 -3.18 -40.81 -5.35
C ASP A 295 -3.54 -42.29 -5.10
N GLY A 296 -4.69 -42.69 -5.65
CA GLY A 296 -5.12 -44.07 -5.71
C GLY A 296 -4.29 -44.81 -6.75
N ARG A 297 -3.99 -46.07 -6.43
CA ARG A 297 -3.24 -47.04 -7.24
C ARG A 297 -3.84 -47.24 -8.62
#